data_AF-A0AAJ1V1H5-F1
#
_entry.id   AF-A0AAJ1V1H5-F1
#
_cell.length_a   1.000
_cell.length_b   1.000
_cell.length_c   1.000
_cell.angle_alpha   90.00
_cell.angle_beta   90.00
_cell.angle_gamma   90.00
#
_symmetry.space_group_name_H-M   'P 1'
#
loop_
_entity.id
_entity.type
_entity.pdbx_description
1 polymer ?
#
loop_
_entity_poly.entity_id
_entity_poly.type
_entity_poly.pdbx_seq_one_letter_code
_entity_poly.pdbx_strand_id
1 'polypeptide(L)'
;MESLWLWEIGSPKVYALWLAVFVAQMLVAEINRRWNWTIFVIWTIGGIALMPYAWIHGTPMVGWFPFGKYAIMILTATMTGTVLVYAKKNPQKAHKYAIWLGVALWIGLAVNIMEANIRDLTIYFNADTYYACGADWQCLKHVNDTHTLDMIAGLPEARGVTAELHSQAWYEAVASNLSARHIGIDPETGFRTIGGYWNLISAAAGLLNIITITGLGKIIATSPGKQKVRGLIWVDMVWPWVIAYDLWNHAFLYNSLADYTWYCTAALLLACTIPAFTWAKGQWIWFRCFTLVFWISMNTLLPEILVPPNSTFNFSTMDPNANIICAVLALIANVALFVYWLYKIIRYRRNPITGVLYPELAEFKTIVRTHCDDRDKYFLVDRIPETPTELGFEPDSPNPPADGYVSYMPWWGDKDHRYPKARTER
;
A
#
# COMPACT_ATOMS: atom_id res chain seq x y z
N MET A 1 -25.06 -8.90 18.00
CA MET A 1 -23.64 -8.50 17.97
C MET A 1 -23.60 -7.00 18.12
N GLU A 2 -22.86 -6.47 19.09
CA GLU A 2 -22.61 -5.03 19.13
C GLU A 2 -21.58 -4.70 18.04
N SER A 3 -21.91 -3.77 17.14
CA SER A 3 -21.07 -3.38 16.01
C SER A 3 -20.82 -1.87 16.02
N LEU A 4 -19.64 -1.48 15.55
CA LEU A 4 -19.25 -0.09 15.30
C LEU A 4 -19.51 0.27 13.83
N TRP A 5 -20.68 -0.13 13.32
CA TRP A 5 -21.14 0.04 11.93
C TRP A 5 -20.32 -0.74 10.88
N LEU A 6 -19.01 -0.49 10.77
CA LEU A 6 -18.12 -1.17 9.83
C LEU A 6 -17.56 -2.49 10.38
N TRP A 7 -17.32 -2.60 11.68
CA TRP A 7 -16.72 -3.80 12.29
C TRP A 7 -17.47 -4.27 13.54
N GLU A 8 -17.30 -5.55 13.86
CA GLU A 8 -17.69 -6.09 15.17
C GLU A 8 -16.86 -5.47 16.30
N ILE A 9 -17.40 -5.37 17.51
CA ILE A 9 -16.63 -4.95 18.69
C ILE A 9 -15.72 -6.10 19.12
N GLY A 10 -14.41 -5.82 19.26
CA GLY A 10 -13.41 -6.79 19.69
C GLY A 10 -13.33 -6.93 21.21
N SER A 11 -12.65 -7.97 21.71
CA SER A 11 -12.29 -8.03 23.13
C SER A 11 -11.08 -7.13 23.43
N PRO A 12 -10.85 -6.69 24.69
CA PRO A 12 -9.66 -5.91 25.05
C PRO A 12 -8.32 -6.55 24.63
N LYS A 13 -8.24 -7.89 24.63
CA LYS A 13 -7.05 -8.63 24.15
C LYS A 13 -6.78 -8.36 22.67
N VAL A 14 -7.84 -8.24 21.87
CA VAL A 14 -7.76 -7.97 20.44
C VAL A 14 -7.17 -6.59 20.20
N TYR A 15 -7.69 -5.56 20.90
CA TYR A 15 -7.14 -4.20 20.83
C TYR A 15 -5.67 -4.11 21.28
N ALA A 16 -5.28 -4.86 22.32
CA ALA A 16 -3.89 -4.90 22.78
C ALA A 16 -2.94 -5.55 21.75
N LEU A 17 -3.35 -6.66 21.14
CA LEU A 17 -2.61 -7.31 20.05
C LEU A 17 -2.45 -6.37 18.86
N TRP A 18 -3.48 -5.59 18.53
CA TRP A 18 -3.39 -4.60 17.44
C TRP A 18 -2.37 -3.52 17.71
N LEU A 19 -2.35 -2.96 18.92
CA LEU A 19 -1.36 -1.95 19.26
C LEU A 19 0.05 -2.53 19.14
N ALA A 20 0.25 -3.79 19.54
CA ALA A 20 1.52 -4.48 19.39
C ALA A 20 1.92 -4.65 17.91
N VAL A 21 1.01 -5.14 17.06
CA VAL A 21 1.25 -5.32 15.61
C VAL A 21 1.53 -3.97 14.93
N PHE A 22 0.71 -2.96 15.23
CA PHE A 22 0.85 -1.61 14.72
C PHE A 22 2.22 -1.00 15.04
N VAL A 23 2.64 -1.11 16.30
CA VAL A 23 3.98 -0.66 16.73
C VAL A 23 5.08 -1.49 16.06
N ALA A 24 4.93 -2.81 15.98
CA ALA A 24 5.89 -3.70 15.33
C ALA A 24 6.10 -3.33 13.84
N GLN A 25 5.02 -3.04 13.10
CA GLN A 25 5.10 -2.60 11.70
C GLN A 25 5.93 -1.31 11.55
N MET A 26 5.64 -0.30 12.36
CA MET A 26 6.40 0.96 12.34
C MET A 26 7.86 0.76 12.74
N LEU A 27 8.12 -0.05 13.77
CA LEU A 27 9.46 -0.37 14.24
C LEU A 27 10.28 -1.08 13.16
N VAL A 28 9.71 -2.10 12.52
CA VAL A 28 10.38 -2.83 11.44
C VAL A 28 10.73 -1.92 10.27
N ALA A 29 9.79 -1.06 9.84
CA ALA A 29 10.05 -0.09 8.79
C ALA A 29 11.16 0.91 9.18
N GLU A 30 11.18 1.38 10.44
CA GLU A 30 12.21 2.27 10.98
C GLU A 30 13.58 1.59 11.11
N ILE A 31 13.62 0.32 11.53
CA ILE A 31 14.83 -0.51 11.58
C ILE A 31 15.46 -0.59 10.19
N ASN A 32 14.65 -0.93 9.17
CA ASN A 32 15.12 -1.01 7.78
C ASN A 32 15.65 0.34 7.27
N ARG A 33 15.04 1.44 7.71
CA ARG A 33 15.41 2.81 7.34
C ARG A 33 16.77 3.23 7.92
N ARG A 34 17.03 2.85 9.16
CA ARG A 34 18.28 3.14 9.88
C ARG A 34 19.41 2.23 9.45
N TRP A 35 19.11 0.95 9.26
CA TRP A 35 20.08 -0.09 8.97
C TRP A 35 19.74 -0.77 7.64
N ASN A 36 20.05 -0.10 6.53
CA ASN A 36 19.76 -0.60 5.18
C ASN A 36 20.22 -2.05 4.90
N TRP A 37 21.22 -2.56 5.63
CA TRP A 37 21.68 -3.96 5.48
C TRP A 37 20.61 -4.97 5.89
N THR A 38 19.73 -4.63 6.83
CA THR A 38 18.63 -5.52 7.25
C THR A 38 17.70 -5.84 6.10
N ILE A 39 17.61 -4.95 5.10
CA ILE A 39 16.81 -5.19 3.90
C ILE A 39 17.31 -6.39 3.14
N PHE A 40 18.61 -6.42 2.86
CA PHE A 40 19.20 -7.49 2.09
C PHE A 40 19.33 -8.78 2.90
N VAL A 41 19.64 -8.69 4.19
CA VAL A 41 19.80 -9.88 5.02
C VAL A 41 18.46 -10.50 5.40
N ILE A 42 17.53 -9.71 5.93
CA ILE A 42 16.25 -10.21 6.43
C ILE A 42 15.27 -10.43 5.28
N TRP A 43 15.02 -9.40 4.47
CA TRP A 43 13.94 -9.44 3.47
C TRP A 43 14.37 -10.11 2.16
N THR A 44 15.58 -9.84 1.67
CA THR A 44 16.06 -10.47 0.43
C THR A 44 16.55 -11.90 0.69
N ILE A 45 17.63 -12.07 1.44
CA ILE A 45 18.23 -13.40 1.68
C ILE A 45 17.29 -14.26 2.52
N GLY A 46 16.87 -13.76 3.69
CA GLY A 46 15.95 -14.49 4.57
C GLY A 46 14.60 -14.76 3.90
N GLY A 47 14.02 -13.75 3.26
CA GLY A 47 12.74 -13.90 2.56
C GLY A 47 12.78 -14.96 1.44
N ILE A 48 13.82 -14.95 0.61
CA ILE A 48 14.02 -15.96 -0.45
C ILE A 48 14.28 -17.35 0.16
N ALA A 49 15.12 -17.44 1.19
CA ALA A 49 15.42 -18.70 1.86
C ALA A 49 14.18 -19.35 2.50
N LEU A 50 13.21 -18.54 2.91
CA LEU A 50 11.93 -19.01 3.48
C LEU A 50 10.85 -19.26 2.43
N MET A 51 11.07 -18.97 1.14
CA MET A 51 10.09 -19.28 0.09
C MET A 51 9.73 -20.77 -0.01
N PRO A 52 10.67 -21.73 0.08
CA PRO A 52 10.31 -23.15 0.07
C PRO A 52 9.42 -23.53 1.26
N TYR A 53 9.70 -22.97 2.44
CA TYR A 53 8.85 -23.17 3.63
C TYR A 53 7.46 -22.56 3.40
N ALA A 54 7.37 -21.32 2.93
CA ALA A 54 6.11 -20.67 2.59
C ALA A 54 5.31 -21.46 1.54
N TRP A 55 5.98 -22.07 0.56
CA TRP A 55 5.32 -22.87 -0.48
C TRP A 55 4.83 -24.22 0.04
N ILE A 56 5.63 -24.92 0.84
CA ILE A 56 5.31 -26.27 1.33
C ILE A 56 4.33 -26.22 2.51
N HIS A 57 4.53 -25.28 3.43
CA HIS A 57 3.69 -25.14 4.62
C HIS A 57 2.53 -24.17 4.38
N GLY A 58 2.78 -22.96 3.87
CA GLY A 58 1.77 -21.93 3.74
C GLY A 58 0.73 -22.20 2.65
N THR A 59 1.15 -22.57 1.44
CA THR A 59 0.24 -22.76 0.30
C THR A 59 -0.87 -23.79 0.57
N PRO A 60 -0.62 -24.95 1.20
CA PRO A 60 -1.70 -25.88 1.57
C PRO A 60 -2.65 -25.39 2.68
N MET A 61 -2.28 -24.34 3.42
CA MET A 61 -3.13 -23.78 4.48
C MET A 61 -4.05 -22.68 3.97
N VAL A 62 -3.58 -21.85 3.04
CA VAL A 62 -4.22 -20.58 2.69
C VAL A 62 -4.28 -20.31 1.18
N GLY A 63 -3.91 -21.30 0.37
CA GLY A 63 -3.85 -21.19 -1.08
C GLY A 63 -2.57 -20.53 -1.61
N TRP A 64 -2.44 -20.49 -2.93
CA TRP A 64 -1.23 -20.00 -3.62
C TRP A 64 -1.14 -18.47 -3.67
N PHE A 65 -2.28 -17.79 -3.55
CA PHE A 65 -2.37 -16.34 -3.70
C PHE A 65 -1.55 -15.57 -2.64
N PRO A 66 -1.62 -15.91 -1.33
CA PRO A 66 -0.75 -15.32 -0.31
C PRO A 66 0.75 -15.50 -0.60
N PHE A 67 1.16 -16.67 -1.13
CA PHE A 67 2.54 -16.91 -1.56
C PHE A 67 2.94 -15.99 -2.73
N GLY A 68 2.05 -15.79 -3.70
CA GLY A 68 2.26 -14.84 -4.79
C GLY A 68 2.51 -13.42 -4.28
N LYS A 69 1.70 -12.94 -3.32
CA LYS A 69 1.94 -11.64 -2.68
C LYS A 69 3.27 -11.59 -1.94
N TYR A 70 3.63 -12.65 -1.20
CA TYR A 70 4.89 -12.73 -0.48
C TYR A 70 6.10 -12.55 -1.41
N ALA A 71 6.12 -13.26 -2.56
CA ALA A 71 7.18 -13.14 -3.54
C ALA A 71 7.27 -11.73 -4.14
N ILE A 72 6.14 -11.13 -4.52
CA ILE A 72 6.07 -9.76 -5.06
C ILE A 72 6.58 -8.75 -4.03
N MET A 73 6.23 -8.91 -2.75
CA MET A 73 6.65 -8.00 -1.69
C MET A 73 8.14 -8.12 -1.37
N ILE A 74 8.72 -9.32 -1.40
CA ILE A 74 10.19 -9.48 -1.28
C ILE A 74 10.91 -8.78 -2.43
N LEU A 75 10.44 -8.98 -3.67
CA LEU A 75 11.02 -8.33 -4.85
C LEU A 75 10.95 -6.80 -4.72
N THR A 76 9.78 -6.27 -4.34
CA THR A 76 9.54 -4.83 -4.20
C THR A 76 10.37 -4.22 -3.07
N ALA A 77 10.49 -4.91 -1.93
CA ALA A 77 11.33 -4.49 -0.81
C ALA A 77 12.82 -4.47 -1.20
N THR A 78 13.29 -5.51 -1.89
CA THR A 78 14.66 -5.62 -2.40
C THR A 78 14.98 -4.51 -3.40
N MET A 79 14.07 -4.27 -4.34
CA MET A 79 14.18 -3.18 -5.32
C MET A 79 14.24 -1.82 -4.62
N THR A 80 13.32 -1.54 -3.70
CA THR A 80 13.25 -0.26 -2.97
C THR A 80 14.52 -0.01 -2.14
N GLY A 81 15.02 -1.03 -1.46
CA GLY A 81 16.29 -0.96 -0.73
C GLY A 81 17.50 -0.73 -1.64
N THR A 82 17.52 -1.39 -2.79
CA THR A 82 18.58 -1.23 -3.81
C THR A 82 18.59 0.19 -4.37
N VAL A 83 17.42 0.73 -4.72
CA VAL A 83 17.26 2.12 -5.19
C VAL A 83 17.83 3.10 -4.16
N LEU A 84 17.47 2.94 -2.87
CA LEU A 84 17.98 3.83 -1.82
C LEU A 84 19.51 3.73 -1.67
N VAL A 85 20.06 2.51 -1.59
CA VAL A 85 21.50 2.32 -1.40
C VAL A 85 22.29 2.83 -2.61
N TYR A 86 21.80 2.58 -3.82
CA TYR A 86 22.36 3.12 -5.04
C TYR A 86 22.36 4.66 -5.02
N ALA A 87 21.23 5.28 -4.65
CA ALA A 87 21.10 6.73 -4.55
C ALA A 87 22.01 7.34 -3.48
N LYS A 88 22.19 6.66 -2.34
CA LYS A 88 23.12 7.09 -1.28
C LYS A 88 24.58 7.08 -1.74
N LYS A 89 24.98 6.06 -2.52
CA LYS A 89 26.38 5.83 -2.95
C LYS A 89 26.75 6.63 -4.21
N ASN A 90 25.80 6.86 -5.12
CA ASN A 90 26.05 7.50 -6.42
C ASN A 90 25.07 8.66 -6.67
N PRO A 91 25.11 9.76 -5.88
CA PRO A 91 24.09 10.80 -5.94
C PRO A 91 23.98 11.46 -7.33
N GLN A 92 25.10 11.72 -8.02
CA GLN A 92 25.06 12.29 -9.39
C GLN A 92 24.36 11.37 -10.39
N LYS A 93 24.67 10.07 -10.38
CA LYS A 93 24.03 9.10 -11.27
C LYS A 93 22.57 8.89 -10.91
N ALA A 94 22.23 8.89 -9.62
CA ALA A 94 20.86 8.74 -9.16
C ALA A 94 19.96 9.87 -9.66
N HIS A 95 20.44 11.12 -9.64
CA HIS A 95 19.71 12.25 -10.21
C HIS A 95 19.61 12.17 -11.75
N LYS A 96 20.69 11.75 -12.43
CA LYS A 96 20.67 11.55 -13.89
C LYS A 96 19.67 10.46 -14.31
N TYR A 97 19.55 9.38 -13.54
CA TYR A 97 18.68 8.24 -13.82
C TYR A 97 17.41 8.21 -12.94
N ALA A 98 17.03 9.34 -12.35
CA ALA A 98 15.92 9.43 -11.40
C ALA A 98 14.61 8.87 -12.00
N ILE A 99 14.38 9.11 -13.29
CA ILE A 99 13.21 8.56 -14.01
C ILE A 99 13.12 7.03 -13.94
N TRP A 100 14.23 6.32 -14.05
CA TRP A 100 14.22 4.84 -14.00
C TRP A 100 14.01 4.33 -12.57
N LEU A 101 14.56 5.03 -11.58
CA LEU A 101 14.27 4.75 -10.17
C LEU A 101 12.78 4.98 -9.88
N GLY A 102 12.21 6.05 -10.44
CA GLY A 102 10.78 6.36 -10.41
C GLY A 102 9.91 5.30 -11.06
N VAL A 103 10.23 4.91 -12.29
CA VAL A 103 9.48 3.87 -13.00
C VAL A 103 9.54 2.54 -12.24
N ALA A 104 10.68 2.16 -11.67
CA ALA A 104 10.79 0.94 -10.88
C ALA A 104 9.85 0.97 -9.65
N LEU A 105 9.88 2.05 -8.88
CA LEU A 105 9.00 2.22 -7.71
C LEU A 105 7.52 2.33 -8.11
N TRP A 106 7.22 3.00 -9.22
CA TRP A 106 5.87 3.08 -9.78
C TRP A 106 5.34 1.72 -10.20
N ILE A 107 6.15 0.88 -10.87
CA ILE A 107 5.75 -0.49 -11.24
C ILE A 107 5.42 -1.29 -9.97
N GLY A 108 6.29 -1.27 -8.96
CA GLY A 108 6.03 -2.00 -7.71
C GLY A 108 4.73 -1.57 -7.03
N LEU A 109 4.47 -0.27 -6.97
CA LEU A 109 3.23 0.27 -6.40
C LEU A 109 2.00 -0.02 -7.27
N ALA A 110 2.10 0.16 -8.59
CA ALA A 110 1.01 -0.03 -9.54
C ALA A 110 0.60 -1.50 -9.65
N VAL A 111 1.54 -2.44 -9.63
CA VAL A 111 1.25 -3.89 -9.61
C VAL A 111 0.51 -4.26 -8.33
N ASN A 112 0.92 -3.72 -7.18
CA ASN A 112 0.23 -3.96 -5.91
C ASN A 112 -1.21 -3.40 -5.92
N ILE A 113 -1.41 -2.20 -6.46
CA ILE A 113 -2.77 -1.63 -6.63
C ILE A 113 -3.59 -2.45 -7.63
N MET A 114 -2.99 -2.88 -8.74
CA MET A 114 -3.68 -3.64 -9.78
C MET A 114 -4.10 -5.02 -9.30
N GLU A 115 -3.27 -5.71 -8.52
CA GLU A 115 -3.62 -7.00 -7.92
C GLU A 115 -4.85 -6.86 -7.00
N ALA A 116 -4.89 -5.81 -6.18
CA ALA A 116 -6.07 -5.48 -5.38
C ALA A 116 -7.32 -5.20 -6.24
N ASN A 117 -7.18 -4.41 -7.32
CA ASN A 117 -8.28 -4.16 -8.26
C ASN A 117 -8.78 -5.44 -8.94
N ILE A 118 -7.86 -6.34 -9.34
CA ILE A 118 -8.21 -7.63 -9.93
C ILE A 118 -9.04 -8.44 -8.94
N ARG A 119 -8.67 -8.47 -7.66
CA ARG A 119 -9.45 -9.18 -6.63
C ARG A 119 -10.86 -8.61 -6.48
N ASP A 120 -11.02 -7.28 -6.47
CA ASP A 120 -12.35 -6.65 -6.45
C ASP A 120 -13.19 -7.08 -7.67
N LEU A 121 -12.59 -7.05 -8.87
CA LEU A 121 -13.27 -7.49 -10.10
C LEU A 121 -13.63 -8.98 -10.05
N THR A 122 -12.72 -9.83 -9.58
CA THR A 122 -12.96 -11.27 -9.41
C THR A 122 -14.14 -11.50 -8.48
N ILE A 123 -14.23 -10.75 -7.37
CA ILE A 123 -15.36 -10.86 -6.44
C ILE A 123 -16.67 -10.45 -7.09
N TYR A 124 -16.67 -9.37 -7.86
CA TYR A 124 -17.87 -8.94 -8.58
C TYR A 124 -18.36 -10.01 -9.57
N PHE A 125 -17.45 -10.55 -10.40
CA PHE A 125 -17.83 -11.49 -11.47
C PHE A 125 -18.15 -12.90 -10.97
N ASN A 126 -17.67 -13.30 -9.79
CA ASN A 126 -17.89 -14.63 -9.22
C ASN A 126 -18.83 -14.61 -8.00
N ALA A 127 -19.52 -13.50 -7.76
CA ALA A 127 -20.37 -13.31 -6.58
C ALA A 127 -21.40 -14.43 -6.40
N ASP A 128 -22.10 -14.82 -7.48
CA ASP A 128 -23.10 -15.88 -7.45
C ASP A 128 -22.51 -17.23 -7.03
N THR A 129 -21.30 -17.56 -7.51
CA THR A 129 -20.58 -18.78 -7.12
C THR A 129 -20.26 -18.76 -5.63
N TYR A 130 -19.85 -17.62 -5.09
CA TYR A 130 -19.53 -17.48 -3.67
C TYR A 130 -20.77 -17.58 -2.79
N TYR A 131 -21.88 -16.94 -3.20
CA TYR A 131 -23.16 -17.06 -2.50
C TYR A 131 -23.70 -18.49 -2.54
N ALA A 132 -23.57 -19.18 -3.68
CA ALA A 132 -23.94 -20.58 -3.80
C ALA A 132 -23.12 -21.47 -2.86
N CYS A 133 -21.79 -21.27 -2.79
CA CYS A 133 -20.94 -22.01 -1.87
C CYS A 133 -21.29 -21.72 -0.40
N GLY A 134 -21.53 -20.44 -0.05
CA GLY A 134 -21.92 -20.06 1.31
C GLY A 134 -23.25 -20.67 1.76
N ALA A 135 -24.17 -20.92 0.82
CA ALA A 135 -25.47 -21.54 1.07
C ALA A 135 -25.47 -23.07 0.99
N ASP A 136 -24.34 -23.70 0.63
CA ASP A 136 -24.21 -25.14 0.46
C ASP A 136 -23.26 -25.74 1.50
N TRP A 137 -23.82 -26.57 2.40
CA TRP A 137 -23.06 -27.25 3.44
C TRP A 137 -21.97 -28.16 2.85
N GLN A 138 -22.16 -28.74 1.64
CA GLN A 138 -21.17 -29.58 1.00
C GLN A 138 -19.97 -28.75 0.55
N CYS A 139 -20.20 -27.56 0.02
CA CYS A 139 -19.14 -26.62 -0.32
C CYS A 139 -18.37 -26.18 0.93
N LEU A 140 -19.06 -25.82 2.02
CA LEU A 140 -18.40 -25.44 3.28
C LEU A 140 -17.54 -26.58 3.84
N LYS A 141 -18.05 -27.81 3.82
CA LYS A 141 -17.28 -28.99 4.22
C LYS A 141 -16.08 -29.20 3.30
N HIS A 142 -16.25 -29.07 1.99
CA HIS A 142 -15.18 -29.21 1.02
C HIS A 142 -14.06 -28.19 1.23
N VAL A 143 -14.40 -26.94 1.56
CA VAL A 143 -13.40 -25.91 1.93
C VAL A 143 -12.57 -26.37 3.12
N ASN A 144 -13.21 -26.85 4.19
CA ASN A 144 -12.49 -27.36 5.37
C ASN A 144 -11.71 -28.66 5.08
N ASP A 145 -12.20 -29.53 4.20
CA ASP A 145 -11.50 -30.78 3.83
C ASP A 145 -10.27 -30.52 2.95
N THR A 146 -10.26 -29.43 2.18
CA THR A 146 -9.18 -29.07 1.25
C THR A 146 -8.11 -28.18 1.87
N HIS A 147 -8.41 -27.53 2.99
CA HIS A 147 -7.48 -26.68 3.72
C HIS A 147 -7.00 -27.37 5.00
N THR A 148 -5.73 -27.20 5.34
CA THR A 148 -5.18 -27.76 6.59
C THR A 148 -5.66 -27.05 7.85
N LEU A 149 -6.19 -25.83 7.70
CA LEU A 149 -6.77 -25.01 8.76
C LEU A 149 -8.29 -24.99 8.62
N ASP A 150 -9.00 -24.94 9.76
CA ASP A 150 -10.44 -24.76 9.76
C ASP A 150 -10.77 -23.30 9.40
N MET A 151 -11.35 -23.12 8.22
CA MET A 151 -11.69 -21.81 7.66
C MET A 151 -13.12 -21.39 8.00
N ILE A 152 -13.95 -22.29 8.57
CA ILE A 152 -15.38 -22.06 8.76
C ILE A 152 -15.75 -21.89 10.24
N ALA A 153 -15.19 -22.69 11.16
CA ALA A 153 -15.68 -22.74 12.53
C ALA A 153 -15.45 -21.46 13.34
N GLY A 154 -14.45 -20.67 12.96
CA GLY A 154 -14.16 -19.39 13.61
C GLY A 154 -14.98 -18.22 13.10
N LEU A 155 -15.76 -18.40 12.03
CA LEU A 155 -16.53 -17.34 11.41
C LEU A 155 -17.66 -16.86 12.34
N PRO A 156 -18.04 -15.56 12.29
CA PRO A 156 -19.19 -15.05 13.02
C PRO A 156 -20.47 -15.84 12.81
N GLU A 157 -20.69 -16.36 11.60
CA GLU A 157 -21.87 -17.14 11.21
C GLU A 157 -21.89 -18.56 11.80
N ALA A 158 -20.76 -19.06 12.30
CA ALA A 158 -20.68 -20.31 13.04
C ALA A 158 -20.88 -20.16 14.56
N ARG A 159 -20.90 -18.93 15.07
CA ARG A 159 -21.07 -18.68 16.51
C ARG A 159 -22.49 -19.04 16.96
N GLY A 160 -22.59 -19.82 18.04
CA GLY A 160 -23.88 -20.19 18.64
C GLY A 160 -24.58 -21.36 17.95
N VAL A 161 -23.98 -21.99 16.94
CA VAL A 161 -24.45 -23.27 16.40
C VAL A 161 -24.25 -24.36 17.45
N THR A 162 -25.32 -25.03 17.85
CA THR A 162 -25.32 -26.04 18.93
C THR A 162 -25.07 -27.46 18.46
N ALA A 163 -25.15 -27.70 17.15
CA ALA A 163 -24.83 -29.00 16.57
C ALA A 163 -23.35 -29.36 16.78
N GLU A 164 -23.04 -30.66 16.78
CA GLU A 164 -21.66 -31.14 16.96
C GLU A 164 -20.74 -30.58 15.87
N LEU A 165 -19.60 -30.01 16.28
CA LEU A 165 -18.64 -29.39 15.36
C LEU A 165 -18.26 -30.34 14.22
N HIS A 166 -18.27 -29.83 12.99
CA HIS A 166 -17.99 -30.58 11.74
C HIS A 166 -18.98 -31.71 11.39
N SER A 167 -20.06 -31.88 12.16
CA SER A 167 -21.17 -32.73 11.72
C SER A 167 -21.89 -32.10 10.53
N GLN A 168 -22.60 -32.93 9.74
CA GLN A 168 -23.45 -32.43 8.66
C GLN A 168 -24.46 -31.38 9.18
N ALA A 169 -25.12 -31.66 10.31
CA ALA A 169 -26.07 -30.73 10.93
C ALA A 169 -25.43 -29.39 11.31
N TRP A 170 -24.15 -29.39 11.69
CA TRP A 170 -23.41 -28.16 11.96
C TRP A 170 -23.14 -27.37 10.68
N TYR A 171 -22.63 -28.00 9.62
CA TYR A 171 -22.43 -27.31 8.33
C TYR A 171 -23.74 -26.78 7.74
N GLU A 172 -24.84 -27.53 7.84
CA GLU A 172 -26.17 -27.10 7.40
C GLU A 172 -26.65 -25.86 8.16
N ALA A 173 -26.44 -25.81 9.48
CA ALA A 173 -26.77 -24.65 10.29
C ALA A 173 -25.92 -23.42 9.92
N VAL A 174 -24.62 -23.60 9.69
CA VAL A 174 -23.73 -22.50 9.25
C VAL A 174 -24.12 -22.01 7.87
N ALA A 175 -24.40 -22.90 6.92
CA ALA A 175 -24.86 -22.55 5.57
C ALA A 175 -26.19 -21.78 5.61
N SER A 176 -27.11 -22.17 6.50
CA SER A 176 -28.36 -21.44 6.72
C SER A 176 -28.10 -20.02 7.24
N ASN A 177 -27.19 -19.84 8.20
CA ASN A 177 -26.81 -18.53 8.72
C ASN A 177 -26.16 -17.63 7.65
N LEU A 178 -25.26 -18.18 6.83
CA LEU A 178 -24.62 -17.48 5.71
C LEU A 178 -25.65 -17.06 4.65
N SER A 179 -26.54 -17.98 4.27
CA SER A 179 -27.62 -17.73 3.31
C SER A 179 -28.58 -16.64 3.81
N ALA A 180 -29.00 -16.70 5.08
CA ALA A 180 -29.89 -15.71 5.69
C ALA A 180 -29.30 -14.30 5.70
N ARG A 181 -27.97 -14.18 5.77
CA ARG A 181 -27.24 -12.90 5.73
C ARG A 181 -26.74 -12.52 4.34
N HIS A 182 -26.97 -13.36 3.33
CA HIS A 182 -26.47 -13.20 1.97
C HIS A 182 -24.94 -13.02 1.91
N ILE A 183 -24.22 -13.88 2.64
CA ILE A 183 -22.75 -13.88 2.69
C ILE A 183 -22.24 -15.12 1.93
N GLY A 184 -21.31 -14.90 1.01
CA GLY A 184 -20.66 -15.97 0.26
C GLY A 184 -19.35 -16.43 0.90
N ILE A 185 -18.89 -17.61 0.48
CA ILE A 185 -17.56 -18.13 0.79
C ILE A 185 -16.81 -18.32 -0.52
N ASP A 186 -15.59 -17.80 -0.60
CA ASP A 186 -14.67 -18.08 -1.69
C ASP A 186 -14.14 -19.53 -1.54
N PRO A 187 -14.50 -20.47 -2.43
CA PRO A 187 -14.09 -21.87 -2.27
C PRO A 187 -12.58 -22.08 -2.38
N GLU A 188 -11.84 -21.15 -2.99
CA GLU A 188 -10.38 -21.27 -3.13
C GLU A 188 -9.62 -20.83 -1.88
N THR A 189 -10.21 -19.93 -1.07
CA THR A 189 -9.51 -19.31 0.07
C THR A 189 -10.21 -19.52 1.40
N GLY A 190 -11.47 -19.94 1.39
CA GLY A 190 -12.33 -20.03 2.57
C GLY A 190 -12.76 -18.69 3.16
N PHE A 191 -12.41 -17.56 2.52
CA PHE A 191 -12.78 -16.24 3.02
C PHE A 191 -14.22 -15.88 2.74
N ARG A 192 -14.82 -15.16 3.69
CA ARG A 192 -16.14 -14.58 3.52
C ARG A 192 -16.06 -13.39 2.56
N THR A 193 -17.04 -13.30 1.69
CA THR A 193 -17.08 -12.27 0.66
C THR A 193 -18.52 -11.88 0.32
N ILE A 194 -18.70 -10.61 -0.02
CA ILE A 194 -19.93 -10.09 -0.61
C ILE A 194 -19.56 -9.31 -1.88
N GLY A 195 -20.17 -9.73 -3.00
CA GLY A 195 -19.97 -9.12 -4.30
C GLY A 195 -21.11 -8.17 -4.66
N GLY A 196 -20.76 -7.00 -5.18
CA GLY A 196 -21.72 -6.03 -5.69
C GLY A 196 -21.03 -4.88 -6.44
N TYR A 197 -21.83 -3.95 -6.96
CA TYR A 197 -21.30 -2.87 -7.80
C TYR A 197 -20.25 -1.98 -7.10
N TRP A 198 -20.21 -1.97 -5.77
CA TRP A 198 -19.17 -1.30 -4.98
C TRP A 198 -17.76 -1.84 -5.27
N ASN A 199 -17.61 -3.11 -5.64
CA ASN A 199 -16.32 -3.66 -6.07
C ASN A 199 -15.82 -2.99 -7.36
N LEU A 200 -16.71 -2.73 -8.33
CA LEU A 200 -16.37 -2.00 -9.55
C LEU A 200 -15.98 -0.55 -9.25
N ILE A 201 -16.70 0.10 -8.34
CA ILE A 201 -16.41 1.47 -7.89
C ILE A 201 -15.02 1.53 -7.23
N SER A 202 -14.73 0.58 -6.34
CA SER A 202 -13.42 0.46 -5.68
C SER A 202 -12.29 0.23 -6.70
N ALA A 203 -12.46 -0.70 -7.64
CA ALA A 203 -11.47 -0.96 -8.69
C ALA A 203 -11.23 0.28 -9.58
N ALA A 204 -12.28 1.04 -9.92
CA ALA A 204 -12.16 2.28 -10.68
C ALA A 204 -11.39 3.36 -9.90
N ALA A 205 -11.65 3.49 -8.59
CA ALA A 205 -10.90 4.41 -7.72
C ALA A 205 -9.41 4.03 -7.65
N GLY A 206 -9.08 2.74 -7.57
CA GLY A 206 -7.69 2.26 -7.59
C GLY A 206 -6.99 2.55 -8.90
N LEU A 207 -7.68 2.41 -10.04
CA LEU A 207 -7.13 2.77 -11.35
C LEU A 207 -6.80 4.27 -11.43
N LEU A 208 -7.72 5.14 -10.98
CA LEU A 208 -7.46 6.58 -10.89
C LEU A 208 -6.26 6.88 -9.98
N ASN A 209 -6.11 6.13 -8.89
CA ASN A 209 -4.98 6.27 -8.00
C ASN A 209 -3.63 6.00 -8.70
N ILE A 210 -3.54 4.94 -9.52
CA ILE A 210 -2.34 4.62 -10.33
C ILE A 210 -2.04 5.75 -11.31
N ILE A 211 -3.06 6.26 -12.02
CA ILE A 211 -2.92 7.32 -13.03
C ILE A 211 -2.40 8.62 -12.43
N THR A 212 -2.82 8.94 -11.20
CA THR A 212 -2.48 10.19 -10.52
C THR A 212 -1.14 10.16 -9.78
N ILE A 213 -0.37 9.06 -9.87
CA ILE A 213 1.01 9.02 -9.37
C ILE A 213 1.89 9.95 -10.23
N THR A 214 2.67 10.81 -9.57
CA THR A 214 3.50 11.84 -10.22
C THR A 214 4.90 11.94 -9.61
N GLY A 215 5.79 12.73 -10.22
CA GLY A 215 7.13 12.97 -9.71
C GLY A 215 8.13 11.86 -10.01
N LEU A 216 7.88 11.02 -11.03
CA LEU A 216 8.73 9.86 -11.38
C LEU A 216 10.18 10.27 -11.65
N GLY A 217 10.39 11.39 -12.33
CA GLY A 217 11.72 11.93 -12.63
C GLY A 217 12.40 12.65 -11.46
N LYS A 218 11.77 12.72 -10.29
CA LYS A 218 12.18 13.60 -9.17
C LYS A 218 12.32 12.86 -7.84
N ILE A 219 12.55 11.55 -7.90
CA ILE A 219 12.87 10.74 -6.73
C ILE A 219 14.33 10.96 -6.34
N ILE A 220 14.53 11.26 -5.05
CA ILE A 220 15.84 11.58 -4.50
C ILE A 220 16.09 10.78 -3.21
N ALA A 221 17.34 10.72 -2.78
CA ALA A 221 17.66 10.33 -1.41
C ALA A 221 17.97 11.59 -0.61
N THR A 222 17.62 11.61 0.68
CA THR A 222 17.98 12.71 1.58
C THR A 222 19.46 13.09 1.42
N SER A 223 19.74 14.38 1.28
CA SER A 223 21.08 14.88 1.02
C SER A 223 22.01 14.58 2.20
N PRO A 224 23.32 14.43 1.96
CA PRO A 224 24.31 14.30 3.03
C PRO A 224 24.21 15.50 4.01
N GLY A 225 24.26 15.22 5.31
CA GLY A 225 24.27 16.25 6.36
C GLY A 225 22.90 16.85 6.73
N LYS A 226 21.85 16.67 5.92
CA LYS A 226 20.51 17.22 6.25
C LYS A 226 19.77 16.42 7.31
N GLN A 227 19.93 15.10 7.35
CA GLN A 227 19.36 14.23 8.38
C GLN A 227 20.35 13.15 8.80
N LYS A 228 20.26 12.70 10.05
CA LYS A 228 21.03 11.54 10.55
C LYS A 228 20.70 10.27 9.78
N VAL A 229 19.42 10.06 9.47
CA VAL A 229 18.94 8.91 8.72
C VAL A 229 18.51 9.36 7.33
N ARG A 230 19.34 9.02 6.33
CA ARG A 230 19.04 9.32 4.93
C ARG A 230 18.02 8.30 4.40
N GLY A 231 16.90 8.77 3.87
CA GLY A 231 15.86 7.90 3.30
C GLY A 231 15.52 8.27 1.85
N LEU A 232 14.68 7.43 1.25
CA LEU A 232 14.16 7.60 -0.10
C LEU A 232 13.00 8.60 -0.07
N ILE A 233 13.10 9.68 -0.83
CA ILE A 233 12.10 10.74 -0.87
C ILE A 233 11.43 10.72 -2.24
N TRP A 234 10.11 10.57 -2.22
CA TRP A 234 9.27 10.76 -3.39
C TRP A 234 8.47 12.05 -3.19
N VAL A 235 9.01 13.17 -3.65
CA VAL A 235 8.57 14.51 -3.25
C VAL A 235 7.10 14.83 -3.60
N ASP A 236 6.56 14.25 -4.68
CA ASP A 236 5.17 14.46 -5.10
C ASP A 236 4.16 13.52 -4.41
N MET A 237 4.62 12.56 -3.59
CA MET A 237 3.76 11.73 -2.75
C MET A 237 3.37 12.47 -1.46
N VAL A 238 2.60 13.53 -1.63
CA VAL A 238 2.05 14.39 -0.58
C VAL A 238 0.60 14.03 -0.28
N TRP A 239 0.04 14.65 0.77
CA TRP A 239 -1.25 14.31 1.37
C TRP A 239 -2.42 14.11 0.41
N PRO A 240 -2.61 14.86 -0.70
CA PRO A 240 -3.76 14.63 -1.58
C PRO A 240 -3.75 13.22 -2.17
N TRP A 241 -2.57 12.74 -2.58
CA TRP A 241 -2.41 11.40 -3.13
C TRP A 241 -2.45 10.34 -2.03
N VAL A 242 -1.76 10.57 -0.90
CA VAL A 242 -1.73 9.61 0.22
C VAL A 242 -3.12 9.38 0.81
N ILE A 243 -3.91 10.43 1.03
CA ILE A 243 -5.27 10.29 1.55
C ILE A 243 -6.19 9.57 0.56
N ALA A 244 -6.12 9.91 -0.73
CA ALA A 244 -6.92 9.23 -1.75
C ALA A 244 -6.54 7.74 -1.87
N TYR A 245 -5.25 7.43 -1.73
CA TYR A 245 -4.76 6.05 -1.66
C TYR A 245 -5.29 5.33 -0.42
N ASP A 246 -5.17 5.94 0.77
CA ASP A 246 -5.59 5.32 2.03
C ASP A 246 -7.11 5.06 2.05
N LEU A 247 -7.92 5.99 1.53
CA LEU A 247 -9.37 5.81 1.39
C LEU A 247 -9.73 4.69 0.41
N TRP A 248 -9.05 4.62 -0.74
CA TRP A 248 -9.24 3.51 -1.67
C TRP A 248 -8.80 2.17 -1.06
N ASN A 249 -7.64 2.14 -0.41
CA ASN A 249 -7.13 0.92 0.21
C ASN A 249 -8.07 0.45 1.32
N HIS A 250 -8.63 1.37 2.11
CA HIS A 250 -9.68 1.07 3.08
C HIS A 250 -10.89 0.39 2.43
N ALA A 251 -11.43 0.97 1.36
CA ALA A 251 -12.56 0.40 0.65
C ALA A 251 -12.25 -0.98 0.07
N PHE A 252 -11.10 -1.15 -0.60
CA PHE A 252 -10.65 -2.44 -1.11
C PHE A 252 -10.56 -3.49 -0.01
N LEU A 253 -9.91 -3.17 1.11
CA LEU A 253 -9.72 -4.12 2.20
C LEU A 253 -11.06 -4.54 2.79
N TYR A 254 -11.99 -3.58 2.93
CA TYR A 254 -13.36 -3.82 3.38
C TYR A 254 -14.11 -4.80 2.47
N ASN A 255 -13.99 -4.60 1.15
CA ASN A 255 -14.66 -5.40 0.14
C ASN A 255 -14.04 -6.80 -0.07
N SER A 256 -12.70 -6.88 -0.08
CA SER A 256 -11.95 -8.00 -0.65
C SER A 256 -11.13 -8.81 0.35
N LEU A 257 -10.86 -8.26 1.54
CA LEU A 257 -10.10 -8.91 2.63
C LEU A 257 -10.86 -8.79 3.95
N ALA A 258 -12.17 -9.02 3.86
CA ALA A 258 -13.19 -8.77 4.87
C ALA A 258 -12.89 -9.40 6.24
N ASP A 259 -12.27 -10.59 6.26
CA ASP A 259 -11.94 -11.35 7.46
C ASP A 259 -10.73 -10.81 8.26
N TYR A 260 -9.93 -9.91 7.65
CA TYR A 260 -8.79 -9.24 8.30
C TYR A 260 -8.90 -7.72 8.29
N THR A 261 -10.07 -7.21 7.92
CA THR A 261 -10.28 -5.80 7.57
C THR A 261 -9.72 -4.84 8.58
N TRP A 262 -9.96 -5.02 9.88
CA TRP A 262 -9.45 -4.04 10.84
C TRP A 262 -7.92 -4.03 10.96
N TYR A 263 -7.26 -5.20 10.92
CA TYR A 263 -5.80 -5.33 10.88
C TYR A 263 -5.21 -4.68 9.63
N CYS A 264 -5.77 -5.00 8.47
CA CYS A 264 -5.28 -4.52 7.19
C CYS A 264 -5.57 -3.03 6.98
N THR A 265 -6.66 -2.51 7.56
CA THR A 265 -7.15 -1.18 7.24
C THR A 265 -6.65 -0.14 8.24
N ALA A 266 -6.85 -0.32 9.53
CA ALA A 266 -6.42 0.68 10.51
C ALA A 266 -4.93 0.55 10.81
N ALA A 267 -4.45 -0.64 11.21
CA ALA A 267 -3.06 -0.80 11.62
C ALA A 267 -2.10 -0.63 10.45
N LEU A 268 -2.37 -1.30 9.32
CA LEU A 268 -1.40 -1.34 8.21
C LEU A 268 -1.37 -0.04 7.37
N LEU A 269 -2.47 0.72 7.24
CA LEU A 269 -2.45 2.05 6.61
C LEU A 269 -1.86 3.10 7.53
N LEU A 270 -2.29 3.16 8.79
CA LEU A 270 -1.76 4.15 9.72
C LEU A 270 -0.28 3.92 10.03
N ALA A 271 0.20 2.66 10.00
CA ALA A 271 1.59 2.35 10.28
C ALA A 271 2.54 2.90 9.20
N CYS A 272 2.06 3.18 7.99
CA CYS A 272 2.85 3.92 7.01
C CYS A 272 2.55 5.42 6.98
N THR A 273 1.31 5.81 7.23
CA THR A 273 0.86 7.19 7.15
C THR A 273 1.36 8.02 8.35
N ILE A 274 1.24 7.52 9.59
CA ILE A 274 1.70 8.28 10.77
C ILE A 274 3.19 8.65 10.69
N PRO A 275 4.14 7.71 10.45
CA PRO A 275 5.55 8.07 10.30
C PRO A 275 5.80 9.07 9.18
N ALA A 276 5.11 8.91 8.04
CA ALA A 276 5.26 9.77 6.87
C ALA A 276 4.79 11.21 7.11
N PHE A 277 3.86 11.46 8.04
CA PHE A 277 3.39 12.81 8.37
C PHE A 277 4.05 13.43 9.62
N THR A 278 4.70 12.63 10.46
CA THR A 278 5.22 13.08 11.76
C THR A 278 6.75 13.22 11.79
N TRP A 279 7.52 12.12 11.73
CA TRP A 279 8.99 12.14 11.89
C TRP A 279 9.79 11.76 10.64
N ALA A 280 9.18 11.08 9.66
CA ALA A 280 9.83 10.63 8.43
C ALA A 280 9.15 11.22 7.18
N LYS A 281 9.05 12.56 7.17
CA LYS A 281 8.32 13.33 6.15
C LYS A 281 8.80 13.03 4.74
N GLY A 282 7.87 12.71 3.85
CA GLY A 282 8.16 12.40 2.44
C GLY A 282 8.74 11.00 2.16
N GLN A 283 8.78 10.13 3.19
CA GLN A 283 9.23 8.73 3.08
C GLN A 283 8.05 7.74 3.08
N TRP A 284 6.86 8.17 2.65
CA TRP A 284 5.65 7.33 2.69
C TRP A 284 5.83 6.00 1.96
N ILE A 285 6.38 6.02 0.74
CA ILE A 285 6.61 4.79 -0.05
C ILE A 285 7.51 3.78 0.68
N TRP A 286 8.48 4.29 1.46
CA TRP A 286 9.36 3.46 2.25
C TRP A 286 8.57 2.71 3.32
N PHE A 287 7.84 3.45 4.15
CA PHE A 287 7.06 2.83 5.21
C PHE A 287 5.99 1.90 4.63
N ARG A 288 5.28 2.31 3.58
CA ARG A 288 4.27 1.47 2.93
C ARG A 288 4.84 0.14 2.46
N CYS A 289 6.01 0.16 1.82
CA CYS A 289 6.66 -1.07 1.35
C CYS A 289 7.04 -1.98 2.52
N PHE A 290 7.69 -1.44 3.55
CA PHE A 290 8.23 -2.26 4.63
C PHE A 290 7.20 -2.70 5.68
N THR A 291 6.14 -1.92 5.92
CA THR A 291 5.03 -2.38 6.77
C THR A 291 4.23 -3.48 6.09
N LEU A 292 4.06 -3.40 4.77
CA LEU A 292 3.35 -4.41 3.99
C LEU A 292 4.17 -5.69 3.81
N VAL A 293 5.49 -5.62 3.52
CA VAL A 293 6.31 -6.83 3.40
C VAL A 293 6.37 -7.57 4.73
N PHE A 294 6.47 -6.86 5.85
CA PHE A 294 6.41 -7.46 7.17
C PHE A 294 5.08 -8.18 7.39
N TRP A 295 3.96 -7.50 7.13
CA TRP A 295 2.63 -8.09 7.33
C TRP A 295 2.41 -9.34 6.48
N ILE A 296 2.69 -9.27 5.18
CA ILE A 296 2.52 -10.41 4.27
C ILE A 296 3.45 -11.56 4.68
N SER A 297 4.71 -11.27 5.04
CA SER A 297 5.64 -12.30 5.50
C SER A 297 5.13 -13.01 6.75
N MET A 298 4.61 -12.26 7.73
CA MET A 298 4.06 -12.87 8.94
C MET A 298 2.85 -13.76 8.63
N ASN A 299 1.92 -13.30 7.79
CA ASN A 299 0.74 -14.09 7.41
C ASN A 299 1.11 -15.36 6.61
N THR A 300 2.14 -15.30 5.77
CA THR A 300 2.57 -16.44 4.96
C THR A 300 3.44 -17.42 5.73
N LEU A 301 4.25 -16.95 6.68
CA LEU A 301 5.19 -17.79 7.44
C LEU A 301 4.60 -18.34 8.74
N LEU A 302 3.57 -17.69 9.30
CA LEU A 302 2.87 -18.14 10.50
C LEU A 302 1.35 -18.16 10.26
N PRO A 303 0.88 -18.87 9.22
CA PRO A 303 -0.54 -18.90 8.88
C PRO A 303 -1.38 -19.43 10.04
N GLU A 304 -0.93 -20.45 10.77
CA GLU A 304 -1.68 -21.10 11.85
C GLU A 304 -2.09 -20.15 12.99
N ILE A 305 -1.36 -19.05 13.16
CA ILE A 305 -1.63 -18.05 14.19
C ILE A 305 -2.44 -16.89 13.63
N LEU A 306 -2.12 -16.47 12.40
CA LEU A 306 -2.55 -15.19 11.84
C LEU A 306 -3.67 -15.30 10.80
N VAL A 307 -4.03 -16.51 10.38
CA VAL A 307 -5.02 -16.76 9.32
C VAL A 307 -6.31 -17.39 9.83
N PRO A 308 -6.32 -18.43 10.69
CA PRO A 308 -7.56 -19.03 11.12
C PRO A 308 -8.51 -18.00 11.70
N PRO A 309 -9.79 -17.98 11.29
CA PRO A 309 -10.76 -17.14 11.93
C PRO A 309 -10.80 -17.55 13.41
N ASN A 310 -10.54 -16.60 14.30
CA ASN A 310 -10.49 -16.87 15.72
C ASN A 310 -10.87 -15.61 16.52
N SER A 311 -11.00 -15.76 17.84
CA SER A 311 -11.41 -14.67 18.74
C SER A 311 -10.40 -13.50 18.84
N THR A 312 -9.26 -13.58 18.18
CA THR A 312 -8.26 -12.51 18.04
C THR A 312 -8.45 -11.67 16.77
N PHE A 313 -9.50 -11.92 15.98
CA PHE A 313 -9.87 -11.12 14.81
C PHE A 313 -11.15 -10.34 15.00
N ASN A 314 -11.14 -9.11 14.47
CA ASN A 314 -12.35 -8.33 14.26
C ASN A 314 -12.79 -8.49 12.82
N PHE A 315 -14.00 -8.99 12.66
CA PHE A 315 -14.61 -9.24 11.38
C PHE A 315 -15.34 -7.99 10.87
N SER A 316 -15.36 -7.80 9.55
CA SER A 316 -16.27 -6.83 8.94
C SER A 316 -17.73 -7.27 9.17
N THR A 317 -18.64 -6.29 9.21
CA THR A 317 -20.07 -6.57 9.39
C THR A 317 -20.71 -7.22 8.16
N MET A 318 -20.01 -7.22 7.02
CA MET A 318 -20.53 -7.64 5.70
C MET A 318 -21.80 -6.88 5.29
N ASP A 319 -21.95 -5.63 5.74
CA ASP A 319 -23.08 -4.77 5.36
C ASP A 319 -22.84 -4.18 3.96
N PRO A 320 -23.71 -4.44 2.96
CA PRO A 320 -23.61 -3.81 1.64
C PRO A 320 -23.60 -2.29 1.69
N ASN A 321 -24.34 -1.65 2.61
CA ASN A 321 -24.38 -0.19 2.73
C ASN A 321 -23.01 0.36 3.15
N ALA A 322 -22.34 -0.31 4.07
CA ALA A 322 -20.97 0.04 4.48
C ALA A 322 -19.99 -0.05 3.29
N ASN A 323 -20.06 -1.13 2.50
CA ASN A 323 -19.21 -1.30 1.31
C ASN A 323 -19.45 -0.19 0.28
N ILE A 324 -20.73 0.11 0.01
CA ILE A 324 -21.12 1.18 -0.92
C ILE A 324 -20.58 2.53 -0.44
N ILE A 325 -20.78 2.88 0.83
CA ILE A 325 -20.34 4.16 1.38
C ILE A 325 -18.82 4.29 1.30
N CYS A 326 -18.07 3.26 1.73
CA CYS A 326 -16.61 3.24 1.64
C CYS A 326 -16.12 3.37 0.19
N ALA A 327 -16.69 2.61 -0.74
CA ALA A 327 -16.30 2.65 -2.16
C ALA A 327 -16.63 4.00 -2.81
N VAL A 328 -17.82 4.57 -2.54
CA VAL A 328 -18.22 5.88 -3.07
C VAL A 328 -17.33 6.99 -2.54
N LEU A 329 -17.01 7.00 -1.23
CA LEU A 329 -16.09 7.97 -0.65
C LEU A 329 -14.69 7.86 -1.25
N ALA A 330 -14.19 6.63 -1.45
CA ALA A 330 -12.93 6.38 -2.14
C ALA A 330 -12.93 6.91 -3.57
N LEU A 331 -14.02 6.69 -4.33
CA LEU A 331 -14.14 7.19 -5.69
C LEU A 331 -14.20 8.71 -5.74
N ILE A 332 -15.01 9.34 -4.88
CA ILE A 332 -15.09 10.81 -4.79
C ILE A 332 -13.72 11.41 -4.51
N ALA A 333 -12.97 10.85 -3.55
CA ALA A 333 -11.62 11.32 -3.23
C ALA A 333 -10.65 11.18 -4.41
N ASN A 334 -10.67 10.04 -5.11
CA ASN A 334 -9.78 9.80 -6.25
C ASN A 334 -10.18 10.62 -7.49
N VAL A 335 -11.47 10.88 -7.72
CA VAL A 335 -11.94 11.80 -8.76
C VAL A 335 -11.54 13.24 -8.44
N ALA A 336 -11.71 13.68 -7.19
CA ALA A 336 -11.27 15.01 -6.76
C ALA A 336 -9.75 15.19 -6.95
N LEU A 337 -8.96 14.18 -6.57
CA LEU A 337 -7.52 14.15 -6.82
C LEU A 337 -7.21 14.20 -8.32
N PHE A 338 -7.91 13.41 -9.14
CA PHE A 338 -7.70 13.39 -10.60
C PHE A 338 -8.01 14.76 -11.23
N VAL A 339 -9.10 15.41 -10.83
CA VAL A 339 -9.44 16.77 -11.28
C VAL A 339 -8.37 17.77 -10.84
N TYR A 340 -7.89 17.68 -9.59
CA TYR A 340 -6.82 18.54 -9.10
C TYR A 340 -5.50 18.30 -9.85
N TRP A 341 -5.14 17.04 -10.07
CA TRP A 341 -3.99 16.61 -10.85
C TRP A 341 -4.04 17.17 -12.28
N LEU A 342 -5.18 17.01 -12.96
CA LEU A 342 -5.39 17.50 -14.32
C LEU A 342 -5.35 19.04 -14.38
N TYR A 343 -5.98 19.71 -13.42
CA TYR A 343 -5.92 21.17 -13.27
C TYR A 343 -4.47 21.64 -13.15
N LYS A 344 -3.65 21.00 -12.30
CA LYS A 344 -2.24 21.35 -12.11
C LYS A 344 -1.43 21.16 -13.39
N ILE A 345 -1.68 20.09 -14.14
CA ILE A 345 -1.03 19.83 -15.43
C ILE A 345 -1.40 20.90 -16.46
N ILE A 346 -2.69 21.19 -16.64
CA ILE A 346 -3.17 22.11 -17.68
C ILE A 346 -2.81 23.57 -17.35
N ARG A 347 -3.12 24.02 -16.12
CA ARG A 347 -2.98 25.43 -15.74
C ARG A 347 -1.51 25.85 -15.62
N TYR A 348 -0.66 24.99 -15.05
CA TYR A 348 0.75 25.30 -14.81
C TYR A 348 1.69 24.66 -15.85
N ARG A 349 1.15 23.93 -16.83
CA ARG A 349 1.91 23.20 -17.87
C ARG A 349 3.02 22.31 -17.30
N ARG A 350 2.76 21.74 -16.11
CA ARG A 350 3.71 20.86 -15.41
C ARG A 350 3.58 19.45 -15.95
N ASN A 351 4.70 18.76 -16.09
CA ASN A 351 4.73 17.39 -16.58
C ASN A 351 4.85 16.41 -15.39
N PRO A 352 3.86 15.52 -15.18
CA PRO A 352 3.79 14.64 -14.00
C PRO A 352 4.87 13.53 -14.01
N ILE A 353 5.46 13.24 -15.16
CA ILE A 353 6.47 12.18 -15.32
C ILE A 353 7.87 12.75 -15.10
N THR A 354 8.16 13.90 -15.69
CA THR A 354 9.53 14.45 -15.75
C THR A 354 9.83 15.52 -14.70
N GLY A 355 8.80 16.13 -14.12
CA GLY A 355 8.91 17.23 -13.16
C GLY A 355 8.12 16.95 -11.88
N VAL A 356 8.02 17.99 -11.06
CA VAL A 356 7.18 18.00 -9.84
C VAL A 356 5.83 18.64 -10.14
N LEU A 357 4.76 18.14 -9.52
CA LEU A 357 3.41 18.65 -9.74
C LEU A 357 2.93 19.59 -8.62
N TYR A 358 3.30 19.32 -7.37
CA TYR A 358 2.76 19.99 -6.17
C TYR A 358 3.77 20.78 -5.30
N PRO A 359 4.79 21.46 -5.87
CA PRO A 359 5.82 22.17 -5.11
C PRO A 359 5.31 23.25 -4.15
N GLU A 360 4.11 23.79 -4.40
CA GLU A 360 3.53 24.84 -3.56
C GLU A 360 2.89 24.35 -2.25
N LEU A 361 2.65 23.04 -2.11
CA LEU A 361 2.00 22.49 -0.91
C LEU A 361 2.91 22.62 0.31
N ALA A 362 2.32 22.92 1.47
CA ALA A 362 3.06 23.11 2.71
C ALA A 362 3.88 21.87 3.11
N GLU A 363 3.32 20.68 2.90
CA GLU A 363 4.01 19.42 3.14
C GLU A 363 5.21 19.26 2.19
N PHE A 364 5.04 19.52 0.89
CA PHE A 364 6.12 19.48 -0.09
C PHE A 364 7.29 20.38 0.35
N LYS A 365 6.98 21.64 0.68
CA LYS A 365 7.96 22.62 1.19
C LYS A 365 8.69 22.09 2.43
N THR A 366 7.95 21.50 3.36
CA THR A 366 8.52 20.94 4.59
C THR A 366 9.48 19.79 4.29
N ILE A 367 9.10 18.87 3.40
CA ILE A 367 9.95 17.76 2.95
C ILE A 367 11.24 18.29 2.35
N VAL A 368 11.14 19.26 1.43
CA VAL A 368 12.30 19.84 0.76
C VAL A 368 13.24 20.53 1.75
N ARG A 369 12.72 21.41 2.62
CA ARG A 369 13.53 22.10 3.64
C ARG A 369 14.25 21.12 4.58
N THR A 370 13.58 20.03 4.93
CA THR A 370 14.07 19.05 5.91
C THR A 370 15.12 18.12 5.31
N HIS A 371 15.00 17.76 4.03
CA HIS A 371 15.77 16.68 3.42
C HIS A 371 16.72 17.09 2.29
N CYS A 372 16.58 18.29 1.72
CA CYS A 372 17.29 18.71 0.51
C CYS A 372 18.36 19.77 0.80
N ASP A 373 19.55 19.58 0.24
CA ASP A 373 20.55 20.63 0.03
C ASP A 373 20.17 21.52 -1.16
N ASP A 374 20.98 22.56 -1.42
CA ASP A 374 20.69 23.48 -2.52
C ASP A 374 20.69 22.80 -3.89
N ARG A 375 21.56 21.81 -4.13
CA ARG A 375 21.61 21.10 -5.41
C ARG A 375 20.30 20.37 -5.66
N ASP A 376 19.76 19.72 -4.63
CA ASP A 376 18.47 19.04 -4.69
C ASP A 376 17.31 20.04 -4.85
N LYS A 377 17.31 21.15 -4.11
CA LYS A 377 16.29 22.20 -4.23
C LYS A 377 16.19 22.76 -5.66
N TYR A 378 17.33 23.08 -6.27
CA TYR A 378 17.38 23.57 -7.65
C TYR A 378 17.06 22.48 -8.66
N PHE A 379 17.48 21.24 -8.41
CA PHE A 379 17.10 20.09 -9.24
C PHE A 379 15.59 19.90 -9.29
N LEU A 380 14.88 19.99 -8.16
CA LEU A 380 13.43 19.75 -8.14
C LEU A 380 12.64 20.73 -9.01
N VAL A 381 13.12 21.98 -9.14
CA VAL A 381 12.40 23.07 -9.81
C VAL A 381 13.03 23.49 -11.14
N ASP A 382 14.00 22.74 -11.65
CA ASP A 382 14.73 23.07 -12.87
C ASP A 382 13.84 23.10 -14.12
N ARG A 383 12.66 22.47 -14.07
CA ARG A 383 11.70 22.30 -15.18
C ARG A 383 10.43 23.15 -15.06
N ILE A 384 10.35 24.01 -14.05
CA ILE A 384 9.20 24.92 -13.81
C ILE A 384 9.69 26.37 -13.74
N PRO A 385 8.85 27.40 -13.93
CA PRO A 385 9.28 28.80 -13.87
C PRO A 385 9.73 29.26 -12.48
N GLU A 386 9.16 28.72 -11.40
CA GLU A 386 9.38 29.21 -10.04
C GLU A 386 10.73 28.73 -9.48
N THR A 387 11.46 29.62 -8.82
CA THR A 387 12.72 29.35 -8.12
C THR A 387 12.50 28.70 -6.76
N PRO A 388 13.53 28.07 -6.15
CA PRO A 388 13.39 27.55 -4.79
C PRO A 388 13.00 28.63 -3.79
N THR A 389 13.50 29.87 -3.94
CA THR A 389 13.15 31.00 -3.07
C THR A 389 11.68 31.38 -3.19
N GLU A 390 11.14 31.51 -4.41
CA GLU A 390 9.72 31.84 -4.64
C GLU A 390 8.77 30.75 -4.12
N LEU A 391 9.20 29.49 -4.19
CA LEU A 391 8.47 28.35 -3.62
C LEU A 391 8.69 28.19 -2.11
N GLY A 392 9.52 29.05 -1.50
CA GLY A 392 9.83 29.01 -0.09
C GLY A 392 10.57 27.73 0.33
N PHE A 393 11.51 27.23 -0.46
CA PHE A 393 12.37 26.09 -0.10
C PHE A 393 13.59 26.48 0.73
N GLU A 394 13.76 27.79 1.01
CA GLU A 394 14.81 28.36 1.85
C GLU A 394 16.21 27.88 1.38
N PRO A 395 16.62 28.13 0.12
CA PRO A 395 17.97 27.80 -0.33
C PRO A 395 19.01 28.66 0.40
N ASP A 396 20.21 28.11 0.60
CA ASP A 396 21.34 28.82 1.22
C ASP A 396 21.87 29.93 0.30
N SER A 397 21.76 29.73 -1.02
CA SER A 397 22.11 30.69 -2.07
C SER A 397 20.90 31.00 -2.99
N PRO A 398 20.72 32.25 -3.47
CA PRO A 398 19.70 32.57 -4.47
C PRO A 398 20.04 32.04 -5.88
N ASN A 399 21.30 31.65 -6.12
CA ASN A 399 21.78 31.11 -7.37
C ASN A 399 22.02 29.59 -7.27
N PRO A 400 21.75 28.82 -8.35
CA PRO A 400 22.05 27.39 -8.37
C PRO A 400 23.55 27.13 -8.14
N PRO A 401 23.93 26.03 -7.47
CA PRO A 401 25.32 25.62 -7.36
C PRO A 401 25.91 25.23 -8.72
N ALA A 402 27.18 25.54 -8.98
CA ALA A 402 27.87 25.16 -10.22
C ALA A 402 27.90 23.63 -10.43
N ASP A 403 28.03 22.87 -9.33
CA ASP A 403 27.98 21.41 -9.28
C ASP A 403 26.55 20.84 -9.13
N GLY A 404 25.51 21.66 -9.34
CA GLY A 404 24.10 21.27 -9.18
C GLY A 404 23.66 20.13 -10.10
N TYR A 405 22.64 19.38 -9.67
CA TYR A 405 22.07 18.32 -10.51
C TYR A 405 21.18 18.90 -11.62
N VAL A 406 21.08 18.16 -12.72
CA VAL A 406 20.30 18.55 -13.89
C VAL A 406 19.38 17.38 -14.26
N SER A 407 18.11 17.68 -14.51
CA SER A 407 17.19 16.68 -15.04
C SER A 407 17.64 16.17 -16.38
N TYR A 408 17.63 14.85 -16.51
CA TYR A 408 17.91 14.16 -17.75
C TYR A 408 16.84 13.11 -17.99
N MET A 409 16.42 12.98 -19.24
CA MET A 409 15.59 11.87 -19.69
C MET A 409 16.28 11.17 -20.86
N PRO A 410 16.22 9.83 -20.95
CA PRO A 410 16.87 9.07 -22.02
C PRO A 410 16.52 9.54 -23.44
N TRP A 411 15.30 10.05 -23.63
CA TRP A 411 14.79 10.52 -24.92
C TRP A 411 15.09 12.00 -25.23
N TRP A 412 15.81 12.72 -24.34
CA TRP A 412 16.18 14.12 -24.54
C TRP A 412 17.50 14.31 -25.30
N GLY A 413 18.36 13.29 -25.33
CA GLY A 413 19.73 13.44 -25.85
C GLY A 413 20.48 14.56 -25.13
N ASP A 414 21.17 15.42 -25.88
CA ASP A 414 21.95 16.54 -25.34
C ASP A 414 21.15 17.85 -25.18
N LYS A 415 19.83 17.82 -25.43
CA LYS A 415 19.00 19.02 -25.35
C LYS A 415 18.80 19.45 -23.90
N ASP A 416 19.14 20.70 -23.60
CA ASP A 416 18.82 21.29 -22.31
C ASP A 416 17.32 21.63 -22.26
N HIS A 417 16.66 20.99 -21.32
CA HIS A 417 15.24 21.08 -21.10
C HIS A 417 14.90 21.94 -19.89
N ARG A 418 15.88 22.43 -19.13
CA ARG A 418 15.61 23.30 -17.98
C ARG A 418 14.91 24.59 -18.40
N TYR A 419 14.03 25.10 -17.55
CA TYR A 419 13.39 26.39 -17.74
C TYR A 419 14.47 27.50 -17.85
N PRO A 420 14.28 28.53 -18.70
CA PRO A 420 15.23 29.63 -18.81
C PRO A 420 15.21 30.48 -17.53
N LYS A 421 16.18 30.22 -16.64
CA LYS A 421 16.44 30.92 -15.38
C LYS A 421 17.89 31.37 -15.33
N ALA A 422 18.22 32.29 -14.43
CA ALA A 422 19.61 32.62 -14.10
C ALA A 422 20.34 31.36 -13.63
N ARG A 423 21.54 31.14 -14.16
CA ARG A 423 22.40 29.98 -13.87
C ARG A 423 23.80 30.48 -13.58
N THR A 424 24.50 29.77 -12.69
CA THR A 424 25.95 29.84 -12.60
C THR A 424 26.52 29.22 -13.88
N GLU A 425 27.42 29.96 -14.53
CA GLU A 425 28.21 29.43 -15.64
C GLU A 425 29.04 28.24 -15.12
N ARG A 426 29.09 27.17 -15.92
CA ARG A 426 29.87 25.96 -15.62
C ARG A 426 31.21 26.00 -16.30
#